data_AF-A0A920Q6D5-F1
#
_entry.id   AF-A0A920Q6D5-F1
#
_cell.length_a   1.000
_cell.length_b   1.000
_cell.length_c   1.000
_cell.angle_alpha   90.00
_cell.angle_beta   90.00
_cell.angle_gamma   90.00
#
_symmetry.space_group_name_H-M   'P 1'
#
loop_
_entity.id
_entity.type
_entity.pdbx_description
1 polymer ?
#
loop_
_entity_poly.entity_id
_entity_poly.type
_entity_poly.pdbx_seq_one_letter_code
_entity_poly.pdbx_strand_id
1 'polypeptide(L)'
;MEGSEWGDGTGATGVQLITEIAKEVGPLYSFQRTANYCAPPRNSLIDDETQKQIKANYPEIFRKCMESPGSFVHEFDKRSAMEVSPEERLEQYESYGRNQVLKSGSPIFMT
;
A
#
# COMPACT_ATOMS: atom_id res chain seq x y z
N MET A 1 -24.53 -2.00 27.49
CA MET A 1 -23.34 -2.25 26.65
C MET A 1 -23.19 -1.02 25.78
N GLU A 2 -22.37 -0.06 26.18
CA GLU A 2 -22.02 1.08 25.31
C GLU A 2 -21.00 0.58 24.29
N GLY A 3 -21.48 0.13 23.14
CA GLY A 3 -20.65 -0.02 21.95
C GLY A 3 -20.59 1.33 21.26
N SER A 4 -19.39 1.78 20.89
CA SER A 4 -19.23 2.98 20.07
C SER A 4 -19.57 2.62 18.62
N GLU A 5 -20.67 3.20 18.10
CA GLU A 5 -21.14 3.01 16.74
C GLU A 5 -20.40 3.96 15.79
N TRP A 6 -19.70 3.41 14.80
CA TRP A 6 -18.97 4.20 13.78
C TRP A 6 -19.49 3.81 12.40
N GLY A 7 -20.30 4.69 11.82
CA GLY A 7 -20.78 4.58 10.45
C GLY A 7 -20.32 5.77 9.63
N ASP A 8 -19.43 5.55 8.66
CA ASP A 8 -19.78 5.60 7.23
C ASP A 8 -18.50 5.43 6.37
N GLY A 9 -18.46 4.33 5.62
CA GLY A 9 -17.51 4.11 4.53
C GLY A 9 -16.30 3.22 4.85
N THR A 10 -16.16 2.10 4.13
CA THR A 10 -14.98 1.21 4.15
C THR A 10 -13.94 1.58 3.09
N GLY A 11 -13.92 2.84 2.64
CA GLY A 11 -12.89 3.39 1.75
C GLY A 11 -11.54 3.55 2.48
N ALA A 12 -10.56 4.19 1.85
CA ALA A 12 -9.22 4.36 2.44
C ALA A 12 -9.26 4.95 3.85
N THR A 13 -10.05 6.01 4.06
CA THR A 13 -10.24 6.65 5.37
C THR A 13 -10.82 5.70 6.41
N GLY A 14 -11.85 4.93 6.05
CA GLY A 14 -12.48 3.99 6.97
C GLY A 14 -11.57 2.84 7.36
N VAL A 15 -10.84 2.28 6.39
CA VAL A 15 -9.86 1.22 6.66
C VAL A 15 -8.79 1.71 7.63
N GLN A 16 -8.22 2.90 7.39
CA GLN A 16 -7.22 3.49 8.29
C GLN A 16 -7.79 3.75 9.68
N LEU A 17 -8.94 4.42 9.77
CA LEU A 17 -9.57 4.79 11.03
C LEU A 17 -9.93 3.56 11.86
N ILE A 18 -10.64 2.60 11.26
CA ILE A 18 -11.08 1.36 11.92
C ILE A 18 -9.87 0.58 12.47
N THR A 19 -8.77 0.49 11.70
CA THR A 19 -7.57 -0.22 12.17
C THR A 19 -6.91 0.42 13.38
N GLU A 20 -7.03 1.73 13.56
CA GLU A 20 -6.44 2.43 14.69
C GLU A 20 -7.36 2.39 15.92
N ILE A 21 -8.63 2.79 15.76
CA ILE A 21 -9.57 2.88 16.90
C ILE A 21 -9.90 1.53 17.51
N ALA A 22 -9.88 0.44 16.72
CA ALA A 22 -10.18 -0.91 17.21
C ALA A 22 -9.23 -1.38 18.31
N LYS A 23 -8.07 -0.73 18.49
CA LYS A 23 -7.12 -1.00 19.58
C LYS A 23 -7.56 -0.39 20.92
N GLU A 24 -8.40 0.64 20.89
CA GLU A 24 -8.71 1.48 22.05
C GLU A 24 -10.17 1.37 22.52
N VAL A 25 -11.07 0.90 21.66
CA VAL A 25 -12.50 0.79 21.97
C VAL A 25 -12.92 -0.64 22.32
N GLY A 26 -14.09 -0.76 22.94
CA GLY A 26 -14.76 -2.05 23.15
C GLY A 26 -15.31 -2.63 21.83
N PRO A 27 -16.46 -3.31 21.85
CA PRO A 27 -17.07 -3.82 20.62
C PRO A 27 -17.25 -2.70 19.56
N LEU A 28 -16.68 -2.92 18.37
CA LEU A 28 -16.75 -2.03 17.23
C LEU A 28 -17.61 -2.65 16.13
N TYR A 29 -18.55 -1.89 15.60
CA TYR A 29 -19.41 -2.30 14.48
C TYR A 29 -19.12 -1.44 13.26
N SER A 30 -18.78 -2.09 12.13
CA SER A 30 -18.51 -1.44 10.85
C SER A 30 -19.64 -1.72 9.87
N PHE A 31 -20.35 -0.68 9.44
CA PHE A 31 -21.43 -0.79 8.46
C PHE A 31 -20.88 -0.64 7.04
N GLN A 32 -20.58 -1.79 6.42
CA GLN A 32 -20.04 -1.83 5.06
C GLN A 32 -21.15 -1.94 4.01
N ARG A 33 -21.20 -0.97 3.08
CA ARG A 33 -22.06 -1.08 1.88
C ARG A 33 -21.44 -1.93 0.79
N THR A 34 -20.16 -1.71 0.49
CA THR A 34 -19.41 -2.42 -0.57
C THR A 34 -18.02 -2.77 -0.05
N ALA A 35 -17.60 -4.03 -0.22
CA ALA A 35 -16.28 -4.48 0.19
C ALA A 35 -15.20 -3.90 -0.72
N ASN A 36 -14.07 -3.51 -0.12
CA ASN A 36 -12.88 -3.06 -0.83
C ASN A 36 -11.76 -4.10 -0.72
N TYR A 37 -10.95 -4.21 -1.77
CA TYR A 37 -9.68 -4.95 -1.71
C TYR A 37 -8.62 -4.06 -1.06
N CYS A 38 -8.08 -4.50 0.07
CA CYS A 38 -7.10 -3.76 0.84
C CYS A 38 -5.79 -4.56 0.92
N ALA A 39 -4.72 -4.02 0.34
CA ALA A 39 -3.39 -4.60 0.50
C ALA A 39 -2.78 -4.13 1.84
N PRO A 40 -2.06 -5.01 2.57
CA PRO A 40 -1.49 -4.65 3.87
C PRO A 40 -0.42 -3.56 3.69
N PRO A 41 -0.52 -2.40 4.36
CA PRO A 41 0.51 -1.37 4.31
C PRO A 41 1.77 -1.89 5.01
N ARG A 42 2.90 -2.00 4.30
CA ARG A 42 4.18 -2.46 4.87
C ARG A 42 5.00 -1.29 5.41
N ASN A 43 4.34 -0.44 6.20
CA ASN A 43 4.98 0.74 6.77
C ASN A 43 5.98 0.32 7.86
N SER A 44 7.17 0.93 7.84
CA SER A 44 8.19 0.79 8.87
C SER A 44 8.79 2.15 9.20
N LEU A 45 9.42 2.26 10.37
CA LEU A 45 10.25 3.41 10.67
C LEU A 45 11.41 3.47 9.66
N ILE A 46 11.80 4.70 9.31
CA ILE A 46 12.96 4.97 8.45
C ILE A 46 14.07 5.50 9.36
N ASP A 47 15.22 4.82 9.37
CA ASP A 47 16.39 5.28 10.11
C ASP A 47 17.11 6.44 9.41
N ASP A 48 17.97 7.14 10.14
CA ASP A 48 18.67 8.33 9.66
C ASP A 48 19.57 8.07 8.44
N GLU A 49 20.19 6.89 8.35
CA GLU A 49 21.07 6.55 7.24
C GLU A 49 20.25 6.29 5.98
N THR A 50 19.19 5.50 6.10
CA THR A 50 18.21 5.29 5.02
C THR A 50 17.63 6.62 4.55
N GLN A 51 17.27 7.52 5.48
CA GLN A 51 16.75 8.84 5.13
C GLN A 51 17.77 9.70 4.36
N LYS A 52 19.05 9.67 4.75
CA LYS A 52 20.13 10.39 4.02
C LYS A 52 20.29 9.85 2.61
N GLN A 53 20.27 8.53 2.45
CA GLN A 53 20.39 7.88 1.14
C GLN A 53 19.21 8.23 0.23
N ILE A 54 17.98 8.19 0.76
CA ILE A 54 16.78 8.60 0.03
C ILE A 54 16.91 10.07 -0.44
N LYS A 55 17.31 10.97 0.46
CA LYS A 55 17.47 12.40 0.15
C LYS A 55 18.56 12.66 -0.90
N ALA A 56 19.68 11.95 -0.82
CA ALA A 56 20.75 12.03 -1.83
C ALA A 56 20.26 11.62 -3.22
N ASN A 57 19.30 10.70 -3.29
CA ASN A 57 18.73 10.16 -4.53
C ASN A 57 17.47 10.89 -5.03
N TYR A 58 17.02 11.96 -4.36
CA TYR A 58 15.83 12.72 -4.76
C TYR A 58 15.78 13.13 -6.24
N PRO A 59 16.87 13.66 -6.85
CA PRO A 59 16.82 14.03 -8.27
C PRO A 59 16.40 12.85 -9.17
N GLU A 60 16.92 11.66 -8.89
CA GLU A 60 16.59 10.45 -9.66
C GLU A 60 15.19 9.93 -9.36
N ILE A 61 14.77 9.95 -8.08
CA ILE A 61 13.42 9.58 -7.65
C ILE A 61 12.38 10.46 -8.38
N PHE A 62 12.58 11.78 -8.37
CA PHE A 62 11.66 12.70 -9.03
C PHE A 62 11.66 12.55 -10.55
N ARG A 63 12.82 12.31 -11.16
CA ARG A 63 12.91 12.00 -12.60
C ARG A 63 12.05 10.77 -12.94
N LYS A 64 12.19 9.67 -12.18
CA LYS A 64 11.39 8.45 -12.37
C LYS A 64 9.89 8.69 -12.17
N CYS A 65 9.50 9.43 -11.13
CA CYS A 65 8.09 9.76 -10.90
C CYS A 65 7.52 10.63 -12.04
N MET A 66 8.30 11.55 -12.61
CA MET A 66 7.84 12.37 -13.75
C MET A 66 7.66 11.53 -15.03
N GLU A 67 8.44 10.47 -15.18
CA GLU A 67 8.39 9.57 -16.34
C GLU A 67 7.34 8.45 -16.20
N SER A 68 6.90 8.15 -14.97
CA SER A 68 5.98 7.04 -14.71
C SER A 68 4.50 7.46 -14.82
N PRO A 69 3.62 6.60 -15.36
CA PRO A 69 2.19 6.94 -15.51
C PRO A 69 1.45 7.24 -14.20
N GLY A 70 1.90 6.64 -13.09
CA GLY A 70 1.29 6.80 -11.77
C GLY A 70 1.97 7.83 -10.89
N SER A 71 3.05 8.47 -11.36
CA SER A 71 3.91 9.34 -10.56
C SER A 71 4.50 8.69 -9.30
N PHE A 72 4.69 7.37 -9.35
CA PHE A 72 5.41 6.58 -8.36
C PHE A 72 6.73 6.07 -8.94
N VAL A 73 7.70 5.76 -8.09
CA VAL A 73 9.00 5.14 -8.50
C VAL A 73 8.82 3.70 -9.02
N HIS A 74 7.64 3.13 -8.80
CA HIS A 74 7.27 1.79 -9.21
C HIS A 74 6.81 1.72 -10.65
N GLU A 75 7.26 0.69 -11.38
CA GLU A 75 6.87 0.48 -12.77
C GLU A 75 5.91 -0.70 -12.93
N PHE A 76 4.86 -0.52 -13.72
CA PHE A 76 3.92 -1.59 -14.04
C PHE A 76 4.58 -2.64 -14.93
N ASP A 77 4.27 -3.93 -14.69
CA ASP A 77 4.56 -4.96 -15.69
C ASP A 77 3.68 -4.70 -16.92
N LYS A 78 4.31 -4.56 -18.08
CA LYS A 78 3.64 -4.21 -19.34
C LYS A 78 2.97 -5.42 -20.00
N ARG A 79 3.26 -6.63 -19.54
CA ARG A 79 2.66 -7.88 -20.06
C ARG A 79 1.21 -7.99 -19.61
N SER A 80 0.38 -8.66 -20.40
CA SER A 80 -0.97 -9.01 -19.96
C SER A 80 -0.90 -10.06 -18.85
N ALA A 81 -1.74 -9.91 -17.82
CA ALA A 81 -1.90 -10.91 -16.78
C ALA A 81 -2.49 -12.25 -17.31
N MET A 82 -2.96 -12.28 -18.56
CA MET A 82 -3.47 -13.49 -19.22
C MET A 82 -2.46 -14.13 -20.18
N GLU A 83 -1.31 -13.49 -20.43
CA GLU A 83 -0.24 -13.99 -21.30
C GLU A 83 0.80 -14.82 -20.55
N VAL A 84 0.74 -14.85 -19.22
CA VAL A 84 1.63 -15.62 -18.34
C VAL A 84 0.90 -16.85 -17.78
N SER A 85 1.65 -17.86 -17.34
CA SER A 85 1.03 -19.03 -16.71
C SER A 85 0.35 -18.64 -15.38
N PRO A 86 -0.67 -19.40 -14.93
CA PRO A 86 -1.30 -19.16 -13.63
C PRO A 86 -0.31 -19.15 -12.46
N GLU A 87 0.71 -20.01 -12.51
CA GLU A 87 1.75 -20.14 -11.49
C GLU A 87 2.67 -18.93 -11.48
N GLU A 88 3.13 -18.47 -12.65
CA GLU A 88 3.97 -17.28 -12.77
C GLU A 88 3.22 -16.03 -12.27
N ARG A 89 1.93 -15.91 -12.64
CA ARG A 89 1.07 -14.82 -12.18
C ARG A 89 0.90 -14.83 -10.66
N LEU A 90 0.66 -15.99 -10.07
CA LEU A 90 0.51 -16.12 -8.63
C LEU A 90 1.81 -15.74 -7.92
N GLU A 91 2.95 -16.23 -8.38
CA GLU A 91 4.25 -15.88 -7.80
C GLU A 91 4.52 -14.37 -7.92
N GLN A 92 4.13 -13.75 -9.03
CA GLN A 92 4.23 -12.31 -9.20
C GLN A 92 3.33 -11.54 -8.21
N TYR A 93 2.08 -11.98 -8.02
CA TYR A 93 1.17 -11.38 -7.04
C TYR A 93 1.67 -11.55 -5.60
N GLU A 94 2.17 -12.72 -5.25
CA GLU A 94 2.77 -13.00 -3.94
C GLU A 94 4.04 -12.18 -3.73
N SER A 95 4.87 -12.01 -4.77
CA SER A 95 6.04 -11.12 -4.71
C SER A 95 5.63 -9.67 -4.42
N TYR A 96 4.55 -9.18 -5.03
CA TYR A 96 3.98 -7.87 -4.68
C TYR A 96 3.42 -7.84 -3.26
N GLY A 97 2.77 -8.91 -2.81
CA GLY A 97 2.30 -9.06 -1.43
C GLY A 97 3.45 -9.02 -0.42
N ARG A 98 4.60 -9.64 -0.74
CA ARG A 98 5.80 -9.68 0.12
C ARG A 98 6.58 -8.37 0.11
N ASN A 99 6.74 -7.74 -1.05
CA ASN A 99 7.68 -6.65 -1.23
C ASN A 99 7.00 -5.27 -1.38
N GLN A 100 5.70 -5.20 -1.72
CA GLN A 100 5.02 -3.98 -2.22
C GLN A 100 5.76 -3.24 -3.35
N VAL A 101 6.73 -3.91 -3.98
CA VAL A 101 7.61 -3.33 -5.00
C VAL A 101 7.16 -3.81 -6.36
N LEU A 102 6.62 -2.90 -7.20
CA LEU A 102 6.64 -3.16 -8.65
C LEU A 102 8.07 -2.94 -9.14
N LYS A 103 8.82 -4.04 -9.32
CA LYS A 103 10.17 -4.20 -9.91
C LYS A 103 11.32 -3.23 -9.52
N SER A 104 11.12 -2.14 -8.77
CA SER A 104 12.10 -1.07 -8.58
C SER A 104 12.76 -0.98 -7.20
N GLY A 105 12.65 -2.02 -6.37
CA GLY A 105 13.31 -2.14 -5.07
C GLY A 105 12.98 -1.07 -4.02
N SER A 106 12.05 -0.15 -4.29
CA SER A 106 11.76 0.99 -3.41
C SER A 106 10.51 0.72 -2.58
N PRO A 107 10.46 0.99 -1.27
CA PRO A 107 9.23 0.94 -0.49
C PRO A 107 8.20 1.97 -0.99
N ILE A 108 6.90 1.71 -0.75
CA ILE A 108 5.87 2.74 -0.88
C ILE A 108 6.06 3.72 0.28
N PHE A 109 6.56 4.92 -0.01
CA PHE A 109 6.69 6.00 0.96
C PHE A 109 5.42 6.86 0.92
N MET A 110 4.54 6.73 1.91
CA MET A 110 3.61 7.81 2.26
C MET A 110 4.30 8.70 3.27
N THR A 111 4.44 9.99 2.92
CA THR A 111 5.00 11.05 3.77
C THR A 111 4.17 11.30 5.01
#